data_AF-A0A1J4WIR3-F1
#
_entry.id   AF-A0A1J4WIR3-F1
#
_cell.length_a   1.000
_cell.length_b   1.000
_cell.length_c   1.000
_cell.angle_alpha   90.00
_cell.angle_beta   90.00
_cell.angle_gamma   90.00
#
_symmetry.space_group_name_H-M   'P 1'
#
loop_
_entity.id
_entity.type
_entity.pdbx_description
1 polymer ?
#
loop_
_entity_poly.entity_id
_entity_poly.type
_entity_poly.pdbx_seq_one_letter_code
_entity_poly.pdbx_strand_id
1 'polypeptide(L)'
;MKNLEFPLFKTKMEGVSESFNLTDPAEREAYFQLKAGLEIRKLQEYLKENSFICYLLGKKNSGKGTYGKMLKEIVDKDKIEHFSVGDMVRTLDEAIGDEAKLAELTEFLKKNYRGYLPLEDILKSLKERSTKILLPSELVLALVKMKISTDNKKALFIDGFPRNLDQVSYSLFFRDLIGYRDDPDVFVLIDVPEAVIDERIKYRVVCPKCQTSRNLKLLPTKYVGFDEEKKEYYLLCDNPECSKEIRLSSKEGDELGIEPIRDRLETDEALMKKAFSLYGVPKVLLRNSVPVEKAKEYLDDYEITPEFKYKLQGKEIIIEESPWQVKDDQGVDAFSLMPPPVVVALIKQLVEVLGL
;
A
#
# COMPACT_ATOMS: atom_id res chain seq x y z
N MET A 1 -3.25 -5.13 15.36
CA MET A 1 -2.03 -5.81 15.87
C MET A 1 -2.26 -6.35 17.26
N LYS A 2 -1.66 -7.49 17.62
CA LYS A 2 -1.74 -8.00 18.99
C LYS A 2 -1.07 -7.01 19.95
N ASN A 3 -1.82 -6.55 20.96
CA ASN A 3 -1.40 -5.63 22.03
C ASN A 3 -1.14 -4.16 21.63
N LEU A 4 -1.53 -3.74 20.42
CA LEU A 4 -1.54 -2.33 19.99
C LEU A 4 -2.85 -2.03 19.30
N GLU A 5 -3.67 -1.18 19.91
CA GLU A 5 -4.96 -0.79 19.38
C GLU A 5 -4.85 0.53 18.61
N PHE A 6 -5.27 0.50 17.35
CA PHE A 6 -5.30 1.68 16.50
C PHE A 6 -6.68 2.34 16.63
N PRO A 7 -6.76 3.68 16.59
CA PRO A 7 -8.01 4.38 16.76
C PRO A 7 -9.01 4.02 15.66
N LEU A 8 -10.29 3.94 16.03
CA LEU A 8 -11.37 3.87 15.06
C LEU A 8 -11.64 5.26 14.50
N PHE A 9 -11.79 5.34 13.19
CA PHE A 9 -12.04 6.59 12.50
C PHE A 9 -13.45 6.60 11.93
N LYS A 10 -14.22 7.64 12.25
CA LYS A 10 -15.60 7.80 11.77
C LYS A 10 -15.61 8.51 10.43
N THR A 11 -16.02 7.80 9.40
CA THR A 11 -16.25 8.34 8.03
C THR A 11 -17.71 8.68 7.81
N LYS A 12 -18.63 8.07 8.55
CA LYS A 12 -20.06 8.37 8.51
C LYS A 12 -20.34 9.82 8.91
N MET A 13 -21.12 10.51 8.08
CA MET A 13 -21.52 11.90 8.30
C MET A 13 -23.01 11.98 8.61
N GLU A 14 -23.39 12.78 9.60
CA GLU A 14 -24.80 12.98 9.94
C GLU A 14 -25.52 13.77 8.84
N GLY A 15 -26.73 13.34 8.49
CA GLY A 15 -27.57 14.00 7.48
C GLY A 15 -27.19 13.74 6.03
N VAL A 16 -26.21 12.86 5.77
CA VAL A 16 -25.83 12.43 4.41
C VAL A 16 -26.46 11.06 4.13
N SER A 17 -27.20 10.97 3.02
CA SER A 17 -27.81 9.71 2.55
C SER A 17 -27.30 9.24 1.19
N GLU A 18 -26.34 9.96 0.61
CA GLU A 18 -25.71 9.60 -0.66
C GLU A 18 -24.90 8.31 -0.51
N SER A 19 -24.94 7.46 -1.52
CA SER A 19 -24.16 6.22 -1.60
C SER A 19 -23.27 6.29 -2.84
N PHE A 20 -22.05 5.74 -2.74
CA PHE A 20 -21.05 5.82 -3.79
C PHE A 20 -20.55 4.43 -4.19
N ASN A 21 -20.39 4.21 -5.49
CA ASN A 21 -19.60 3.10 -5.99
C ASN A 21 -18.10 3.45 -5.89
N LEU A 22 -17.46 3.01 -4.81
CA LEU A 22 -16.05 3.28 -4.53
C LEU A 22 -15.05 2.64 -5.52
N THR A 23 -15.52 1.81 -6.45
CA THR A 23 -14.70 1.26 -7.54
C THR A 23 -14.75 2.12 -8.80
N ASP A 24 -15.74 3.01 -8.95
CA ASP A 24 -15.81 3.97 -10.04
C ASP A 24 -14.96 5.22 -9.71
N PRO A 25 -14.05 5.66 -10.59
CA PRO A 25 -13.19 6.80 -10.32
C PRO A 25 -13.93 8.11 -10.06
N ALA A 26 -15.02 8.40 -10.77
CA ALA A 26 -15.75 9.66 -10.67
C ALA A 26 -16.59 9.69 -9.37
N GLU A 27 -17.29 8.62 -9.05
CA GLU A 27 -18.00 8.51 -7.78
C GLU A 27 -17.04 8.50 -6.58
N ARG A 28 -15.87 7.87 -6.72
CA ARG A 28 -14.83 7.90 -5.69
C ARG A 28 -14.27 9.30 -5.46
N GLU A 29 -14.08 10.10 -6.51
CA GLU A 29 -13.69 11.51 -6.37
C GLU A 29 -14.75 12.31 -5.63
N ALA A 30 -16.04 12.15 -5.99
CA ALA A 30 -17.14 12.80 -5.29
C ALA A 30 -17.21 12.40 -3.81
N TYR A 31 -17.02 11.10 -3.50
CA TYR A 31 -16.90 10.60 -2.13
C TYR A 31 -15.79 11.31 -1.34
N PHE A 32 -14.60 11.44 -1.92
CA PHE A 32 -13.49 12.12 -1.24
C PHE A 32 -13.75 13.61 -1.01
N GLN A 33 -14.37 14.29 -1.97
CA GLN A 33 -14.73 15.70 -1.80
C GLN A 33 -15.77 15.89 -0.69
N LEU A 34 -16.75 14.99 -0.61
CA LEU A 34 -17.74 15.00 0.45
C LEU A 34 -17.13 14.74 1.84
N LYS A 35 -16.28 13.72 1.97
CA LYS A 35 -15.75 13.27 3.27
C LYS A 35 -14.53 14.07 3.76
N ALA A 36 -13.69 14.56 2.85
CA ALA A 36 -12.39 15.17 3.16
C ALA A 36 -12.00 16.36 2.25
N GLY A 37 -12.96 16.99 1.56
CA GLY A 37 -12.65 18.04 0.58
C GLY A 37 -12.02 19.31 1.16
N LEU A 38 -12.21 19.60 2.45
CA LEU A 38 -11.50 20.70 3.13
C LEU A 38 -10.03 20.33 3.35
N GLU A 39 -9.78 19.13 3.86
CA GLU A 39 -8.45 18.63 4.18
C GLU A 39 -7.61 18.39 2.92
N ILE A 40 -8.23 17.92 1.83
CA ILE A 40 -7.60 17.81 0.51
C ILE A 40 -7.10 19.19 0.04
N ARG A 41 -7.93 20.23 0.14
CA ARG A 41 -7.55 21.60 -0.23
C ARG A 41 -6.41 22.15 0.62
N LYS A 42 -6.40 21.88 1.93
CA LYS A 42 -5.30 22.26 2.82
C LYS A 42 -3.97 21.61 2.39
N LEU A 43 -3.99 20.31 2.09
CA LEU A 43 -2.80 19.60 1.59
C LEU A 43 -2.34 20.15 0.23
N GLN A 44 -3.26 20.41 -0.70
CA GLN A 44 -2.94 21.01 -2.00
C GLN A 44 -2.27 22.39 -1.84
N GLU A 45 -2.79 23.24 -0.96
CA GLU A 45 -2.19 24.56 -0.70
C GLU A 45 -0.79 24.42 -0.08
N TYR A 46 -0.64 23.54 0.91
CA TYR A 46 0.65 23.27 1.55
C TYR A 46 1.71 22.81 0.54
N LEU A 47 1.35 21.92 -0.39
CA LEU A 47 2.23 21.32 -1.39
C LEU A 47 2.68 22.28 -2.52
N LYS A 48 2.12 23.49 -2.59
CA LYS A 48 2.60 24.51 -3.53
C LYS A 48 4.04 24.88 -3.23
N GLU A 49 4.34 25.14 -1.95
CA GLU A 49 5.63 25.64 -1.48
C GLU A 49 6.40 24.67 -0.59
N ASN A 50 5.73 23.68 -0.01
CA ASN A 50 6.32 22.76 0.96
C ASN A 50 6.27 21.29 0.48
N SER A 51 7.03 20.44 1.16
CA SER A 51 7.01 18.99 1.02
C SER A 51 6.98 18.32 2.38
N PHE A 52 6.76 17.00 2.39
CA PHE A 52 6.86 16.14 3.57
C PHE A 52 7.23 14.71 3.15
N ILE A 53 7.70 13.89 4.08
CA ILE A 53 8.04 12.49 3.84
C ILE A 53 7.16 11.59 4.70
N CYS A 54 6.45 10.66 4.08
CA CYS A 54 5.66 9.62 4.75
C CYS A 54 6.36 8.26 4.60
N TYR A 55 6.66 7.60 5.71
CA TYR A 55 7.09 6.20 5.68
C TYR A 55 5.88 5.29 5.88
N LEU A 56 5.55 4.50 4.86
CA LEU A 56 4.44 3.56 4.88
C LEU A 56 4.90 2.24 5.50
N LEU A 57 4.38 1.93 6.70
CA LEU A 57 4.69 0.70 7.43
C LEU A 57 3.41 -0.10 7.68
N GLY A 58 3.50 -1.40 7.45
CA GLY A 58 2.34 -2.27 7.41
C GLY A 58 2.78 -3.67 7.00
N LYS A 59 2.03 -4.70 7.39
CA LYS A 59 2.24 -6.08 6.92
C LYS A 59 2.24 -6.15 5.38
N LYS A 60 2.95 -7.11 4.78
CA LYS A 60 2.85 -7.39 3.32
C LYS A 60 1.37 -7.59 2.92
N ASN A 61 0.96 -7.03 1.79
CA ASN A 61 -0.43 -7.02 1.29
C ASN A 61 -1.47 -6.24 2.15
N SER A 62 -1.02 -5.38 3.08
CA SER A 62 -1.91 -4.47 3.82
C SER A 62 -2.57 -3.38 2.96
N GLY A 63 -2.04 -3.08 1.77
CA GLY A 63 -2.59 -2.06 0.89
C GLY A 63 -1.83 -0.72 0.89
N LYS A 64 -0.63 -0.66 1.50
CA LYS A 64 0.26 0.52 1.53
C LYS A 64 0.33 1.27 0.20
N GLY A 65 0.77 0.59 -0.85
CA GLY A 65 0.87 1.19 -2.18
C GLY A 65 -0.47 1.61 -2.79
N THR A 66 -1.57 0.96 -2.45
CA THR A 66 -2.92 1.38 -2.88
C THR A 66 -3.29 2.71 -2.23
N TYR A 67 -3.08 2.86 -0.92
CA TYR A 67 -3.41 4.09 -0.19
C TYR A 67 -2.54 5.25 -0.66
N GLY A 68 -1.23 5.04 -0.83
CA GLY A 68 -0.31 6.07 -1.32
C GLY A 68 -0.65 6.53 -2.74
N LYS A 69 -0.96 5.60 -3.66
CA LYS A 69 -1.37 5.94 -5.03
C LYS A 69 -2.71 6.67 -5.08
N MET A 70 -3.68 6.24 -4.27
CA MET A 70 -4.99 6.87 -4.21
C MET A 70 -4.90 8.28 -3.63
N LEU A 71 -4.06 8.50 -2.60
CA LEU A 71 -3.80 9.83 -2.07
C LEU A 71 -3.13 10.73 -3.13
N LYS A 72 -2.12 10.22 -3.85
CA LYS A 72 -1.51 10.92 -4.99
C LYS A 72 -2.55 11.31 -6.05
N GLU A 73 -3.47 10.40 -6.37
CA GLU A 73 -4.52 10.64 -7.36
C GLU A 73 -5.48 11.77 -6.96
N ILE A 74 -5.91 11.79 -5.68
CA ILE A 74 -6.95 12.71 -5.20
C ILE A 74 -6.41 14.06 -4.71
N VAL A 75 -5.20 14.10 -4.16
CA VAL A 75 -4.61 15.34 -3.64
C VAL A 75 -3.89 16.07 -4.77
N ASP A 76 -2.80 15.52 -5.30
CA ASP A 76 -2.04 16.14 -6.39
C ASP A 76 -1.07 15.12 -7.02
N LYS A 77 -1.30 14.80 -8.31
CA LYS A 77 -0.51 13.79 -9.05
C LYS A 77 0.91 14.24 -9.35
N ASP A 78 1.16 15.55 -9.39
CA ASP A 78 2.44 16.12 -9.77
C ASP A 78 3.29 16.45 -8.55
N LYS A 79 2.65 16.81 -7.44
CA LYS A 79 3.32 17.17 -6.17
C LYS A 79 3.55 16.00 -5.21
N ILE A 80 2.93 14.84 -5.45
CA ILE A 80 3.09 13.66 -4.61
C ILE A 80 3.73 12.54 -5.41
N GLU A 81 4.78 11.93 -4.85
CA GLU A 81 5.40 10.75 -5.42
C GLU A 81 5.32 9.58 -4.45
N HIS A 82 4.84 8.44 -4.95
CA HIS A 82 4.85 7.19 -4.20
C HIS A 82 5.94 6.31 -4.81
N PHE A 83 6.94 5.95 -4.02
CA PHE A 83 7.99 5.05 -4.47
C PHE A 83 8.16 3.89 -3.50
N SER A 84 8.32 2.69 -4.05
CA SER A 84 8.66 1.51 -3.26
C SER A 84 10.14 1.16 -3.41
N VAL A 85 10.73 0.60 -2.35
CA VAL A 85 12.09 0.04 -2.44
C VAL A 85 12.17 -1.07 -3.49
N GLY A 86 11.05 -1.75 -3.77
CA GLY A 86 10.99 -2.76 -4.83
C GLY A 86 11.12 -2.16 -6.23
N ASP A 87 10.43 -1.05 -6.48
CA ASP A 87 10.50 -0.35 -7.76
C ASP A 87 11.88 0.30 -7.96
N MET A 88 12.48 0.82 -6.89
CA MET A 88 13.83 1.37 -6.92
C MET A 88 14.86 0.33 -7.39
N VAL A 89 14.75 -0.93 -6.95
CA VAL A 89 15.61 -2.02 -7.45
C VAL A 89 15.43 -2.20 -8.97
N ARG A 90 14.20 -2.13 -9.48
CA ARG A 90 13.93 -2.26 -10.93
C ARG A 90 14.50 -1.09 -11.72
N THR A 91 14.39 0.13 -11.19
CA THR A 91 15.00 1.31 -11.81
C THR A 91 16.52 1.23 -11.82
N LEU A 92 17.15 0.55 -10.83
CA LEU A 92 18.58 0.24 -10.91
C LEU A 92 18.90 -0.70 -12.06
N ASP A 93 18.08 -1.73 -12.29
CA ASP A 93 18.29 -2.66 -13.43
C ASP A 93 18.25 -1.89 -14.76
N GLU A 94 17.35 -0.91 -14.91
CA GLU A 94 17.32 -0.01 -16.07
C GLU A 94 18.55 0.91 -16.14
N ALA A 95 18.97 1.47 -15.00
CA ALA A 95 20.14 2.35 -14.92
C ALA A 95 21.46 1.63 -15.22
N ILE A 96 21.55 0.32 -14.93
CA ILE A 96 22.72 -0.50 -15.25
C ILE A 96 22.86 -0.74 -16.76
N GLY A 97 21.74 -0.75 -17.48
CA GLY A 97 21.72 -0.85 -18.94
C GLY A 97 22.12 0.44 -19.67
N ASP A 98 22.30 1.56 -18.95
CA ASP A 98 22.61 2.89 -19.48
C ASP A 98 23.91 3.42 -18.85
N GLU A 99 24.95 3.59 -19.66
CA GLU A 99 26.28 4.00 -19.17
C GLU A 99 26.26 5.36 -18.46
N ALA A 100 25.41 6.30 -18.89
CA ALA A 100 25.33 7.63 -18.29
C ALA A 100 24.66 7.57 -16.92
N LYS A 101 23.53 6.85 -16.81
CA LYS A 101 22.82 6.67 -15.53
C LYS A 101 23.66 5.87 -14.54
N LEU A 102 24.39 4.86 -15.01
CA LEU A 102 25.30 4.09 -14.17
C LEU A 102 26.44 4.95 -13.62
N ALA A 103 26.99 5.87 -14.41
CA ALA A 103 28.03 6.79 -13.96
C ALA A 103 27.51 7.74 -12.88
N GLU A 104 26.33 8.34 -13.08
CA GLU A 104 25.67 9.22 -12.10
C GLU A 104 25.39 8.48 -10.79
N LEU A 105 24.79 7.28 -10.86
CA LEU A 105 24.54 6.42 -9.72
C LEU A 105 25.84 6.11 -8.96
N THR A 106 26.89 5.74 -9.69
CA THR A 106 28.19 5.41 -9.09
C THR A 106 28.80 6.61 -8.37
N GLU A 107 28.74 7.81 -8.95
CA GLU A 107 29.23 9.03 -8.32
C GLU A 107 28.44 9.38 -7.05
N PHE A 108 27.10 9.25 -7.11
CA PHE A 108 26.25 9.48 -5.95
C PHE A 108 26.56 8.50 -4.82
N LEU A 109 26.70 7.21 -5.13
CA LEU A 109 27.00 6.17 -4.14
C LEU A 109 28.38 6.38 -3.51
N LYS A 110 29.41 6.77 -4.28
CA LYS A 110 30.74 7.11 -3.72
C LYS A 110 30.67 8.18 -2.64
N LYS A 111 29.78 9.17 -2.80
CA LYS A 111 29.61 10.28 -1.84
C LYS A 111 28.76 9.86 -0.63
N ASN A 112 27.67 9.12 -0.86
CA ASN A 112 26.59 8.93 0.12
C ASN A 112 26.50 7.54 0.75
N TYR A 113 27.06 6.50 0.13
CA TYR A 113 27.03 5.14 0.67
C TYR A 113 27.94 5.02 1.90
N ARG A 114 27.41 4.43 2.98
CA ARG A 114 28.12 4.18 4.23
C ARG A 114 27.76 2.79 4.74
N GLY A 115 28.29 1.75 4.11
CA GLY A 115 28.06 0.37 4.52
C GLY A 115 29.32 -0.47 4.51
N TYR A 116 29.16 -1.72 4.94
CA TYR A 116 30.27 -2.65 5.23
C TYR A 116 30.81 -3.37 4.00
N LEU A 117 30.08 -3.36 2.88
CA LEU A 117 30.49 -4.01 1.64
C LEU A 117 31.19 -3.00 0.72
N PRO A 118 32.30 -3.39 0.05
CA PRO A 118 32.91 -2.54 -0.97
C PRO A 118 31.91 -2.16 -2.06
N LEU A 119 31.94 -0.89 -2.49
CA LEU A 119 31.00 -0.39 -3.49
C LEU A 119 31.20 -1.11 -4.84
N GLU A 120 32.42 -1.50 -5.16
CA GLU A 120 32.77 -2.27 -6.35
C GLU A 120 32.05 -3.62 -6.37
N ASP A 121 32.01 -4.32 -5.24
CA ASP A 121 31.33 -5.61 -5.10
C ASP A 121 29.81 -5.45 -5.21
N ILE A 122 29.27 -4.36 -4.65
CA ILE A 122 27.85 -4.01 -4.80
C ILE A 122 27.51 -3.76 -6.27
N LEU A 123 28.28 -2.93 -6.96
CA LEU A 123 28.05 -2.60 -8.38
C LEU A 123 28.21 -3.83 -9.27
N LYS A 124 29.18 -4.70 -8.97
CA LYS A 124 29.35 -5.98 -9.65
C LYS A 124 28.15 -6.89 -9.42
N SER A 125 27.70 -7.04 -8.17
CA SER A 125 26.50 -7.81 -7.83
C SER A 125 25.26 -7.27 -8.54
N LEU A 126 25.11 -5.94 -8.62
CA LEU A 126 24.02 -5.29 -9.34
C LEU A 126 24.07 -5.60 -10.86
N LYS A 127 25.25 -5.60 -11.48
CA LYS A 127 25.42 -5.96 -12.90
C LYS A 127 25.20 -7.43 -13.21
N GLU A 128 25.61 -8.30 -12.30
CA GLU A 128 25.52 -9.76 -12.46
C GLU A 128 24.15 -10.31 -12.01
N ARG A 129 23.23 -9.44 -11.55
CA ARG A 129 22.13 -9.85 -10.68
C ARG A 129 21.13 -10.78 -11.35
N SER A 130 21.03 -11.97 -10.76
CA SER A 130 19.76 -12.68 -10.59
C SER A 130 18.95 -11.98 -9.48
N THR A 131 17.65 -11.80 -9.68
CA THR A 131 16.69 -11.03 -8.86
C THR A 131 16.49 -11.50 -7.40
N LYS A 132 17.39 -12.30 -6.83
CA LYS A 132 17.20 -13.02 -5.55
C LYS A 132 17.88 -12.42 -4.31
N ILE A 133 18.82 -11.46 -4.42
CA ILE A 133 19.58 -10.96 -3.25
C ILE A 133 18.93 -9.69 -2.67
N LEU A 134 18.61 -9.69 -1.37
CA LEU A 134 18.15 -8.51 -0.64
C LEU A 134 19.25 -7.44 -0.65
N LEU A 135 18.94 -6.19 -0.99
CA LEU A 135 19.92 -5.11 -0.93
C LEU A 135 20.30 -4.84 0.54
N PRO A 136 21.59 -4.56 0.84
CA PRO A 136 22.00 -4.08 2.17
C PRO A 136 21.24 -2.80 2.55
N SER A 137 20.89 -2.65 3.82
CA SER A 137 20.09 -1.52 4.32
C SER A 137 20.76 -0.17 4.06
N GLU A 138 22.09 -0.09 4.15
CA GLU A 138 22.88 1.11 3.90
C GLU A 138 22.85 1.53 2.42
N LEU A 139 22.78 0.54 1.52
CA LEU A 139 22.60 0.81 0.09
C LEU A 139 21.19 1.32 -0.17
N VAL A 140 20.17 0.69 0.40
CA VAL A 140 18.79 1.16 0.29
C VAL A 140 18.69 2.61 0.78
N LEU A 141 19.25 2.93 1.94
CA LEU A 141 19.28 4.30 2.48
C LEU A 141 19.90 5.30 1.49
N ALA A 142 21.07 4.98 0.92
CA ALA A 142 21.74 5.84 -0.05
C ALA A 142 20.85 6.07 -1.29
N LEU A 143 20.17 5.05 -1.78
CA LEU A 143 19.28 5.17 -2.92
C LEU A 143 18.01 5.98 -2.59
N VAL A 144 17.47 5.84 -1.37
CA VAL A 144 16.36 6.69 -0.89
C VAL A 144 16.80 8.16 -0.86
N LYS A 145 18.01 8.47 -0.36
CA LYS A 145 18.56 9.83 -0.41
C LYS A 145 18.66 10.38 -1.83
N MET A 146 19.11 9.55 -2.77
CA MET A 146 19.15 9.92 -4.20
C MET A 146 17.76 10.26 -4.71
N LYS A 147 16.73 9.48 -4.34
CA LYS A 147 15.34 9.75 -4.71
C LYS A 147 14.83 11.08 -4.11
N ILE A 148 15.10 11.35 -2.84
CA ILE A 148 14.75 12.62 -2.19
C ILE A 148 15.42 13.81 -2.90
N SER A 149 16.67 13.64 -3.34
CA SER A 149 17.44 14.67 -4.05
C SER A 149 16.88 15.02 -5.43
N THR A 150 16.35 14.02 -6.14
CA THR A 150 15.89 14.17 -7.53
C THR A 150 14.46 14.72 -7.62
N ASP A 151 13.58 14.35 -6.69
CA ASP A 151 12.18 14.82 -6.65
C ASP A 151 12.02 16.10 -5.80
N ASN A 152 12.77 17.15 -6.16
CA ASN A 152 12.80 18.40 -5.40
C ASN A 152 11.38 18.98 -5.23
N LYS A 153 11.00 19.30 -3.98
CA LYS A 153 9.68 19.84 -3.57
C LYS A 153 8.44 18.95 -3.75
N LYS A 154 8.60 17.64 -3.93
CA LYS A 154 7.46 16.70 -3.87
C LYS A 154 7.31 16.10 -2.48
N ALA A 155 6.08 15.87 -2.05
CA ALA A 155 5.85 14.98 -0.92
C ALA A 155 6.09 13.53 -1.32
N LEU A 156 6.76 12.77 -0.45
CA LEU A 156 7.29 11.46 -0.76
C LEU A 156 6.65 10.40 0.12
N PHE A 157 6.06 9.37 -0.48
CA PHE A 157 5.53 8.20 0.20
C PHE A 157 6.44 7.01 -0.04
N ILE A 158 7.17 6.62 1.00
CA ILE A 158 8.20 5.58 0.96
C ILE A 158 7.58 4.25 1.39
N ASP A 159 7.45 3.29 0.46
CA ASP A 159 6.94 1.95 0.74
C ASP A 159 8.07 0.90 0.82
N GLY A 160 8.10 0.16 1.92
CA GLY A 160 8.99 -1.00 2.09
C GLY A 160 10.39 -0.64 2.56
N PHE A 161 10.52 0.45 3.33
CA PHE A 161 11.71 0.84 4.09
C PHE A 161 11.30 1.19 5.54
N PRO A 162 12.06 0.74 6.56
CA PRO A 162 13.15 -0.24 6.54
C PRO A 162 12.62 -1.68 6.34
N ARG A 163 13.46 -2.60 5.84
CA ARG A 163 13.06 -4.00 5.56
C ARG A 163 13.43 -5.01 6.65
N ASN A 164 14.43 -4.69 7.45
CA ASN A 164 14.95 -5.55 8.50
C ASN A 164 15.21 -4.72 9.76
N LEU A 165 15.19 -5.39 10.90
CA LEU A 165 15.67 -4.88 12.18
C LEU A 165 17.20 -4.84 12.16
N ASP A 166 17.75 -3.72 11.68
CA ASP A 166 19.20 -3.53 11.60
C ASP A 166 19.83 -3.29 12.98
N GLN A 167 21.14 -3.51 13.08
CA GLN A 167 21.94 -3.19 14.27
C GLN A 167 22.04 -1.68 14.53
N VAL A 168 21.89 -0.86 13.48
CA VAL A 168 21.91 0.61 13.57
C VAL A 168 20.54 1.12 14.04
N SER A 169 20.54 2.14 14.90
CA SER A 169 19.31 2.72 15.43
C SER A 169 18.47 3.38 14.32
N TYR A 170 17.19 3.04 14.22
CA TYR A 170 16.25 3.71 13.31
C TYR A 170 16.16 5.20 13.52
N SER A 171 16.32 5.67 14.77
CA SER A 171 16.36 7.11 15.04
C SER A 171 17.48 7.81 14.27
N LEU A 172 18.63 7.15 14.06
CA LEU A 172 19.73 7.70 13.27
C LEU A 172 19.42 7.67 11.78
N PHE A 173 18.83 6.57 11.29
CA PHE A 173 18.45 6.43 9.88
C PHE A 173 17.44 7.48 9.44
N PHE A 174 16.33 7.63 10.16
CA PHE A 174 15.29 8.59 9.79
C PHE A 174 15.79 10.03 9.94
N ARG A 175 16.56 10.34 11.00
CA ARG A 175 17.18 11.65 11.19
C ARG A 175 18.14 12.02 10.05
N ASP A 176 19.00 11.09 9.65
CA ASP A 176 19.94 11.29 8.55
C ASP A 176 19.23 11.45 7.20
N LEU A 177 18.06 10.84 7.04
CA LEU A 177 17.26 10.95 5.84
C LEU A 177 16.57 12.31 5.72
N ILE A 178 15.95 12.78 6.80
CA ILE A 178 15.28 14.09 6.80
C ILE A 178 16.26 15.24 6.69
N GLY A 179 17.44 15.15 7.34
CA GLY A 179 18.47 16.20 7.29
C GLY A 179 19.07 16.41 5.90
N TYR A 180 18.65 15.63 4.91
CA TYR A 180 19.01 15.80 3.51
C TYR A 180 18.21 16.90 2.81
N ARG A 181 16.93 17.11 3.19
CA ARG A 181 16.06 18.17 2.62
C ARG A 181 15.33 19.02 3.68
N ASP A 182 15.46 18.65 4.96
CA ASP A 182 14.79 19.24 6.12
C ASP A 182 13.25 19.23 6.02
N ASP A 183 12.69 18.21 5.37
CA ASP A 183 11.24 18.03 5.34
C ASP A 183 10.69 17.55 6.70
N PRO A 184 9.43 17.90 7.02
CA PRO A 184 8.66 17.16 8.01
C PRO A 184 8.50 15.70 7.60
N ASP A 185 8.67 14.78 8.55
CA ASP A 185 8.45 13.37 8.34
C ASP A 185 7.34 12.79 9.22
N VAL A 186 6.71 11.73 8.72
CA VAL A 186 5.54 11.11 9.34
C VAL A 186 5.62 9.60 9.17
N PHE A 187 5.39 8.85 10.25
CA PHE A 187 5.14 7.41 10.14
C PHE A 187 3.66 7.16 9.85
N VAL A 188 3.36 6.47 8.76
CA VAL A 188 2.01 6.00 8.45
C VAL A 188 1.98 4.50 8.73
N LEU A 189 1.42 4.14 9.89
CA LEU A 189 1.28 2.75 10.32
C LEU A 189 -0.09 2.23 9.88
N ILE A 190 -0.12 1.09 9.20
CA ILE A 190 -1.33 0.49 8.62
C ILE A 190 -1.55 -0.89 9.24
N ASP A 191 -2.57 -0.99 10.09
CA ASP A 191 -3.02 -2.22 10.72
C ASP A 191 -4.12 -2.90 9.91
N VAL A 192 -3.86 -4.15 9.53
CA VAL A 192 -4.78 -5.01 8.78
C VAL A 192 -4.75 -6.40 9.42
N PRO A 193 -5.91 -6.97 9.78
CA PRO A 193 -5.96 -8.32 10.34
C PRO A 193 -5.33 -9.38 9.43
N GLU A 194 -4.69 -10.38 10.02
CA GLU A 194 -4.09 -11.48 9.26
C GLU A 194 -5.12 -12.25 8.45
N ALA A 195 -6.33 -12.45 8.97
CA ALA A 195 -7.43 -13.08 8.25
C ALA A 195 -7.79 -12.32 6.96
N VAL A 196 -7.69 -10.98 6.96
CA VAL A 196 -7.91 -10.18 5.75
C VAL A 196 -6.79 -10.42 4.73
N ILE A 197 -5.54 -10.45 5.19
CA ILE A 197 -4.37 -10.66 4.34
C ILE A 197 -4.39 -12.07 3.73
N ASP A 198 -4.76 -13.08 4.51
CA ASP A 198 -4.88 -14.48 4.10
C ASP A 198 -5.85 -14.64 2.94
N GLU A 199 -7.04 -14.07 3.07
CA GLU A 199 -8.09 -14.11 2.07
C GLU A 199 -7.75 -13.31 0.80
N ARG A 200 -7.02 -12.20 0.96
CA ARG A 200 -6.46 -11.44 -0.17
C ARG A 200 -5.46 -12.26 -0.97
N ILE A 201 -4.70 -13.16 -0.34
CA ILE A 201 -3.72 -14.03 -1.02
C ILE A 201 -4.43 -15.25 -1.61
N LYS A 202 -5.19 -16.01 -0.82
CA LYS A 202 -5.84 -17.27 -1.23
C LYS A 202 -6.69 -17.16 -2.48
N TYR A 203 -7.44 -16.08 -2.60
CA TYR A 203 -8.37 -15.86 -3.71
C TYR A 203 -7.82 -14.91 -4.77
N ARG A 204 -6.52 -14.60 -4.73
CA ARG A 204 -5.88 -13.73 -5.71
C ARG A 204 -5.79 -14.42 -7.06
N VAL A 205 -6.22 -13.71 -8.09
CA VAL A 205 -5.99 -14.09 -9.48
C VAL A 205 -5.36 -12.93 -10.23
N VAL A 206 -4.41 -13.22 -11.12
CA VAL A 206 -3.61 -12.21 -11.81
C VAL A 206 -3.69 -12.43 -13.31
N CYS A 207 -3.84 -11.34 -14.06
CA CYS A 207 -3.81 -11.41 -15.51
C CYS A 207 -2.37 -11.70 -15.98
N PRO A 208 -2.12 -12.79 -16.73
CA PRO A 208 -0.77 -13.12 -17.18
C PRO A 208 -0.19 -12.07 -18.14
N LYS A 209 -1.04 -11.35 -18.88
CA LYS A 209 -0.62 -10.35 -19.87
C LYS A 209 -0.28 -9.00 -19.25
N CYS A 210 -1.22 -8.39 -18.52
CA CYS A 210 -1.06 -7.03 -17.99
C CYS A 210 -0.72 -6.98 -16.49
N GLN A 211 -0.57 -8.13 -15.82
CA GLN A 211 -0.29 -8.23 -14.39
C GLN A 211 -1.33 -7.57 -13.48
N THR A 212 -2.52 -7.24 -14.01
CA THR A 212 -3.64 -6.73 -13.22
C THR A 212 -4.09 -7.80 -12.23
N SER A 213 -4.04 -7.46 -10.94
CA SER A 213 -4.46 -8.34 -9.85
C SER A 213 -5.93 -8.09 -9.51
N ARG A 214 -6.67 -9.18 -9.30
CA ARG A 214 -8.07 -9.22 -8.86
C ARG A 214 -8.21 -10.29 -7.78
N ASN A 215 -9.40 -10.40 -7.21
CA ASN A 215 -9.68 -11.40 -6.18
C ASN A 215 -11.06 -12.02 -6.43
N LEU A 216 -11.13 -13.34 -6.54
CA LEU A 216 -12.39 -14.05 -6.81
C LEU A 216 -13.46 -13.80 -5.74
N LYS A 217 -13.08 -13.51 -4.50
CA LYS A 217 -14.02 -13.36 -3.39
C LYS A 217 -14.31 -11.91 -3.03
N LEU A 218 -13.34 -11.01 -3.20
CA LEU A 218 -13.35 -9.66 -2.63
C LEU A 218 -13.30 -8.53 -3.67
N LEU A 219 -12.85 -8.83 -4.89
CA LEU A 219 -12.68 -7.82 -5.95
C LEU A 219 -12.74 -8.49 -7.33
N PRO A 220 -13.93 -8.95 -7.75
CA PRO A 220 -14.11 -9.62 -9.03
C PRO A 220 -13.95 -8.64 -10.18
N THR A 221 -13.81 -9.19 -11.38
CA THR A 221 -13.92 -8.39 -12.61
C THR A 221 -15.37 -8.33 -13.06
N LYS A 222 -15.64 -7.43 -14.00
CA LYS A 222 -16.95 -7.33 -14.68
C LYS A 222 -17.35 -8.60 -15.45
N TYR A 223 -16.39 -9.50 -15.70
CA TYR A 223 -16.56 -10.65 -16.60
C TYR A 223 -16.18 -11.94 -15.87
N VAL A 224 -17.19 -12.70 -15.47
CA VAL A 224 -17.05 -13.98 -14.76
C VAL A 224 -17.41 -15.12 -15.71
N GLY A 225 -16.63 -16.18 -15.70
CA GLY A 225 -16.90 -17.41 -16.41
C GLY A 225 -16.92 -18.62 -15.48
N PHE A 226 -17.42 -19.74 -15.99
CA PHE A 226 -17.46 -21.03 -15.29
C PHE A 226 -16.81 -22.10 -16.15
N ASP A 227 -15.94 -22.90 -15.54
CA ASP A 227 -15.22 -24.01 -16.15
C ASP A 227 -16.00 -25.30 -15.84
N GLU A 228 -16.68 -25.88 -16.84
CA GLU A 228 -17.55 -27.06 -16.62
C GLU A 228 -16.76 -28.32 -16.24
N GLU A 229 -15.51 -28.45 -16.73
CA GLU A 229 -14.66 -29.61 -16.44
C GLU A 229 -14.16 -29.57 -15.00
N LYS A 230 -13.71 -28.38 -14.55
CA LYS A 230 -13.18 -28.18 -13.19
C LYS A 230 -14.25 -27.85 -12.16
N LYS A 231 -15.45 -27.46 -12.60
CA LYS A 231 -16.54 -26.93 -11.78
C LYS A 231 -16.14 -25.70 -10.96
N GLU A 232 -15.37 -24.80 -11.56
CA GLU A 232 -14.80 -23.62 -10.91
C GLU A 232 -15.16 -22.33 -11.63
N TYR A 233 -15.37 -21.25 -10.87
CA TYR A 233 -15.52 -19.91 -11.43
C TYR A 233 -14.16 -19.29 -11.71
N TYR A 234 -14.07 -18.50 -12.78
CA TYR A 234 -12.88 -17.75 -13.13
C TYR A 234 -13.22 -16.33 -13.57
N LEU A 235 -12.23 -15.45 -13.48
CA LEU A 235 -12.36 -14.06 -13.92
C LEU A 235 -11.67 -13.87 -15.27
N LEU A 236 -12.27 -13.05 -16.12
CA LEU A 236 -11.66 -12.51 -17.32
C LEU A 236 -11.21 -11.07 -17.09
N CYS A 237 -10.13 -10.65 -17.75
CA CYS A 237 -9.53 -9.34 -17.54
C CYS A 237 -10.50 -8.19 -17.88
N ASP A 238 -10.56 -7.18 -17.02
CA ASP A 238 -11.37 -5.97 -17.21
C ASP A 238 -10.52 -4.69 -17.33
N ASN A 239 -9.20 -4.83 -17.42
CA ASN A 239 -8.31 -3.70 -17.66
C ASN A 239 -8.59 -3.14 -19.08
N PRO A 240 -8.94 -1.85 -19.23
CA PRO A 240 -9.23 -1.24 -20.53
C PRO A 240 -8.10 -1.32 -21.56
N GLU A 241 -6.85 -1.40 -21.09
CA GLU A 241 -5.65 -1.54 -21.94
C GLU A 241 -5.35 -3.01 -22.29
N CYS A 242 -6.22 -3.94 -21.88
CA CYS A 242 -6.04 -5.38 -22.05
C CYS A 242 -7.23 -6.04 -22.75
N SER A 243 -7.10 -7.33 -23.10
CA SER A 243 -8.19 -8.09 -23.72
C SER A 243 -9.08 -8.74 -22.66
N LYS A 244 -10.39 -8.59 -22.84
CA LYS A 244 -11.44 -9.24 -22.05
C LYS A 244 -11.56 -10.75 -22.24
N GLU A 245 -10.76 -11.34 -23.13
CA GLU A 245 -10.73 -12.80 -23.36
C GLU A 245 -9.68 -13.49 -22.48
N ILE A 246 -8.84 -12.73 -21.79
CA ILE A 246 -7.73 -13.28 -21.02
C ILE A 246 -8.25 -13.73 -19.65
N ARG A 247 -8.26 -15.05 -19.43
CA ARG A 247 -8.50 -15.67 -18.13
C ARG A 247 -7.39 -15.33 -17.15
N LEU A 248 -7.78 -14.84 -15.98
CA LEU A 248 -6.86 -14.62 -14.86
C LEU A 248 -6.54 -15.96 -14.20
N SER A 249 -5.32 -16.09 -13.69
CA SER A 249 -4.84 -17.31 -13.04
C SER A 249 -4.33 -17.02 -11.64
N SER A 250 -4.54 -17.95 -10.72
CA SER A 250 -3.89 -17.92 -9.40
C SER A 250 -2.38 -18.04 -9.54
N LYS A 251 -1.63 -17.52 -8.58
CA LYS A 251 -0.19 -17.80 -8.49
C LYS A 251 0.03 -19.07 -7.68
N GLU A 252 1.05 -19.83 -8.05
CA GLU A 252 1.48 -21.01 -7.29
C GLU A 252 1.82 -20.63 -5.84
N GLY A 253 1.29 -21.37 -4.88
CA GLY A 253 1.48 -21.13 -3.45
C GLY A 253 0.48 -20.15 -2.82
N ASP A 254 -0.39 -19.49 -3.61
CA ASP A 254 -1.41 -18.60 -3.06
C ASP A 254 -2.46 -19.38 -2.24
N GLU A 255 -2.70 -20.66 -2.55
CA GLU A 255 -3.59 -21.54 -1.81
C GLU A 255 -3.18 -21.74 -0.33
N LEU A 256 -1.89 -21.57 -0.04
CA LEU A 256 -1.33 -21.63 1.31
C LEU A 256 -1.54 -20.32 2.10
N GLY A 257 -2.09 -19.28 1.46
CA GLY A 257 -2.43 -18.02 2.09
C GLY A 257 -1.22 -17.30 2.71
N ILE A 258 -1.32 -16.95 3.99
CA ILE A 258 -0.22 -16.26 4.68
C ILE A 258 0.94 -17.15 5.09
N GLU A 259 0.79 -18.48 5.16
CA GLU A 259 1.80 -19.36 5.75
C GLU A 259 3.19 -19.22 5.09
N PRO A 260 3.33 -19.18 3.73
CA PRO A 260 4.63 -19.02 3.10
C PRO A 260 5.33 -17.69 3.38
N ILE A 261 4.60 -16.70 3.92
CA ILE A 261 5.10 -15.36 4.24
C ILE A 261 5.00 -15.02 5.72
N ARG A 262 4.71 -16.00 6.60
CA ARG A 262 4.48 -15.78 8.04
C ARG A 262 5.64 -15.05 8.71
N ASP A 263 6.87 -15.54 8.54
CA ASP A 263 8.08 -14.90 9.09
C ASP A 263 8.22 -13.43 8.66
N ARG A 264 7.81 -13.13 7.43
CA ARG A 264 7.81 -11.77 6.90
C ARG A 264 6.73 -10.90 7.53
N LEU A 265 5.53 -11.43 7.77
CA LEU A 265 4.47 -10.70 8.46
C LEU A 265 4.86 -10.40 9.92
N GLU A 266 5.52 -11.34 10.59
CA GLU A 266 6.04 -11.16 11.95
C GLU A 266 7.15 -10.09 11.98
N THR A 267 8.06 -10.12 11.00
CA THR A 267 9.09 -9.09 10.85
C THR A 267 8.46 -7.71 10.60
N ASP A 268 7.50 -7.61 9.67
CA ASP A 268 6.78 -6.36 9.39
C ASP A 268 6.07 -5.83 10.65
N GLU A 269 5.44 -6.70 11.45
CA GLU A 269 4.80 -6.32 12.71
C GLU A 269 5.82 -5.82 13.75
N ALA A 270 6.97 -6.48 13.89
CA ALA A 270 8.04 -6.04 14.80
C ALA A 270 8.60 -4.67 14.39
N LEU A 271 8.74 -4.42 13.08
CA LEU A 271 9.13 -3.12 12.54
C LEU A 271 8.12 -2.04 12.89
N MET A 272 6.83 -2.31 12.69
CA MET A 272 5.75 -1.39 13.07
C MET A 272 5.78 -1.07 14.57
N LYS A 273 5.97 -2.07 15.43
CA LYS A 273 6.09 -1.87 16.90
C LYS A 273 7.26 -0.97 17.26
N LYS A 274 8.41 -1.16 16.61
CA LYS A 274 9.60 -0.34 16.84
C LYS A 274 9.43 1.09 16.31
N ALA A 275 8.79 1.28 15.16
CA ALA A 275 8.46 2.62 14.65
C ALA A 275 7.43 3.34 15.54
N PHE A 276 6.44 2.60 16.06
CA PHE A 276 5.46 3.11 17.00
C PHE A 276 6.10 3.60 18.32
N SER A 277 7.18 2.96 18.78
CA SER A 277 7.86 3.36 20.03
C SER A 277 8.83 4.54 19.86
N LEU A 278 9.12 4.98 18.64
CA LEU A 278 9.99 6.15 18.39
C LEU A 278 9.25 7.45 18.72
N TYR A 279 9.88 8.29 19.56
CA TYR A 279 9.42 9.65 19.84
C TYR A 279 10.04 10.66 18.87
N GLY A 280 9.40 11.82 18.70
CA GLY A 280 9.90 12.91 17.85
C GLY A 280 9.45 12.87 16.39
N VAL A 281 8.85 11.76 15.94
CA VAL A 281 8.23 11.66 14.61
C VAL A 281 6.71 11.48 14.79
N PRO A 282 5.88 12.37 14.22
CA PRO A 282 4.42 12.23 14.20
C PRO A 282 3.97 10.91 13.55
N LYS A 283 2.77 10.45 13.94
CA LYS A 283 2.25 9.15 13.50
C LYS A 283 0.82 9.30 13.02
N VAL A 284 0.57 8.72 11.86
CA VAL A 284 -0.77 8.44 11.33
C VAL A 284 -1.04 6.96 11.56
N LEU A 285 -2.13 6.65 12.25
CA LEU A 285 -2.53 5.30 12.63
C LEU A 285 -3.78 4.92 11.84
N LEU A 286 -3.62 3.99 10.89
CA LEU A 286 -4.69 3.56 10.00
C LEU A 286 -5.09 2.12 10.31
N ARG A 287 -6.40 1.90 10.48
CA ARG A 287 -6.96 0.55 10.63
C ARG A 287 -7.85 0.26 9.42
N ASN A 288 -7.70 -0.94 8.84
CA ASN A 288 -8.53 -1.39 7.72
C ASN A 288 -9.75 -2.22 8.16
N SER A 289 -10.00 -2.34 9.47
CA SER A 289 -11.12 -3.10 10.01
C SER A 289 -11.85 -2.31 11.08
N VAL A 290 -13.17 -2.50 11.17
CA VAL A 290 -14.02 -1.91 12.21
C VAL A 290 -14.85 -3.02 12.84
N PRO A 291 -14.93 -3.11 14.19
CA PRO A 291 -15.79 -4.08 14.85
C PRO A 291 -17.24 -3.97 14.37
N VAL A 292 -17.90 -5.11 14.13
CA VAL A 292 -19.29 -5.16 13.60
C VAL A 292 -20.24 -4.33 14.45
N GLU A 293 -20.08 -4.37 15.78
CA GLU A 293 -20.91 -3.62 16.74
C GLU A 293 -20.82 -2.10 16.57
N LYS A 294 -19.67 -1.59 16.10
CA LYS A 294 -19.43 -0.14 15.90
C LYS A 294 -19.64 0.30 14.46
N ALA A 295 -19.72 -0.62 13.51
CA ALA A 295 -19.75 -0.31 12.08
C ALA A 295 -20.89 0.65 11.70
N LYS A 296 -22.10 0.46 12.24
CA LYS A 296 -23.26 1.31 11.92
C LYS A 296 -23.08 2.77 12.34
N GLU A 297 -22.33 3.03 13.40
CA GLU A 297 -22.05 4.37 13.90
C GLU A 297 -20.90 5.02 13.13
N TYR A 298 -19.90 4.23 12.75
CA TYR A 298 -18.65 4.74 12.18
C TYR A 298 -18.64 4.83 10.66
N LEU A 299 -19.41 3.99 9.98
CA LEU A 299 -19.32 3.76 8.54
C LEU A 299 -20.65 3.88 7.82
N ASP A 300 -20.56 4.14 6.53
CA ASP A 300 -21.63 3.90 5.57
C ASP A 300 -21.48 2.50 4.95
N ASP A 301 -22.59 1.84 4.61
CA ASP A 301 -22.57 0.42 4.22
C ASP A 301 -21.72 0.16 2.96
N TYR A 302 -21.66 1.12 2.03
CA TYR A 302 -20.85 1.06 0.81
C TYR A 302 -19.33 1.16 1.05
N GLU A 303 -18.91 1.50 2.28
CA GLU A 303 -17.49 1.60 2.67
C GLU A 303 -16.94 0.24 3.14
N ILE A 304 -17.82 -0.72 3.44
CA ILE A 304 -17.46 -2.08 3.83
C ILE A 304 -17.02 -2.87 2.59
N THR A 305 -15.96 -3.66 2.72
CA THR A 305 -15.53 -4.58 1.66
C THR A 305 -16.65 -5.60 1.41
N PRO A 306 -17.13 -5.75 0.17
CA PRO A 306 -18.08 -6.81 -0.15
C PRO A 306 -17.41 -8.18 -0.34
N GLU A 307 -18.17 -9.23 -0.02
CA GLU A 307 -17.91 -10.61 -0.38
C GLU A 307 -18.82 -11.00 -1.55
N PHE A 308 -18.24 -11.56 -2.59
CA PHE A 308 -18.94 -12.03 -3.79
C PHE A 308 -19.04 -13.55 -3.81
N LYS A 309 -20.27 -14.06 -4.00
CA LYS A 309 -20.57 -15.48 -4.16
C LYS A 309 -21.19 -15.72 -5.53
N TYR A 310 -20.79 -16.80 -6.18
CA TYR A 310 -21.24 -17.13 -7.52
C TYR A 310 -22.17 -18.34 -7.50
N LYS A 311 -23.29 -18.25 -8.22
CA LYS A 311 -24.24 -19.33 -8.42
C LYS A 311 -24.52 -19.51 -9.91
N LEU A 312 -24.38 -20.74 -10.39
CA LEU A 312 -24.76 -21.10 -11.74
C LEU A 312 -26.28 -21.36 -11.78
N GLN A 313 -27.02 -20.57 -12.54
CA GLN A 313 -28.44 -20.77 -12.81
C GLN A 313 -28.64 -21.03 -14.31
N GLY A 314 -28.67 -22.30 -14.69
CA GLY A 314 -28.68 -22.70 -16.11
C GLY A 314 -27.34 -22.37 -16.78
N LYS A 315 -27.35 -21.42 -17.72
CA LYS A 315 -26.14 -20.91 -18.41
C LYS A 315 -25.66 -19.56 -17.88
N GLU A 316 -26.39 -18.96 -16.95
CA GLU A 316 -26.08 -17.65 -16.39
C GLU A 316 -25.39 -17.79 -15.03
N ILE A 317 -24.48 -16.88 -14.73
CA ILE A 317 -23.77 -16.79 -13.45
C ILE A 317 -24.37 -15.62 -12.68
N ILE A 318 -25.02 -15.92 -11.56
CA ILE A 318 -25.53 -14.93 -10.62
C ILE A 318 -24.43 -14.62 -9.60
N ILE A 319 -24.18 -13.34 -9.40
CA ILE A 319 -23.24 -12.82 -8.40
C ILE A 319 -24.05 -12.25 -7.25
N GLU A 320 -23.91 -12.82 -6.06
CA GLU A 320 -24.50 -12.34 -4.82
C GLU A 320 -23.45 -11.57 -4.02
N GLU A 321 -23.83 -10.41 -3.49
CA GLU A 321 -22.96 -9.54 -2.71
C GLU A 321 -23.44 -9.48 -1.25
N SER A 322 -22.50 -9.50 -0.31
CA SER A 322 -22.79 -9.32 1.12
C SER A 322 -21.62 -8.63 1.84
N PRO A 323 -21.86 -7.89 2.93
CA PRO A 323 -20.77 -7.30 3.72
C PRO A 323 -19.81 -8.37 4.22
N TRP A 324 -18.51 -8.22 3.93
CA TRP A 324 -17.53 -9.24 4.29
C TRP A 324 -17.05 -9.08 5.73
N GLN A 325 -17.36 -10.09 6.55
CA GLN A 325 -16.99 -10.18 7.95
C GLN A 325 -15.84 -11.17 8.16
N VAL A 326 -14.89 -10.79 9.01
CA VAL A 326 -13.76 -11.62 9.43
C VAL A 326 -13.52 -11.47 10.93
N LYS A 327 -12.73 -12.38 11.53
CA LYS A 327 -12.18 -12.17 12.85
C LYS A 327 -10.90 -11.35 12.76
N ASP A 328 -10.80 -10.31 13.58
CA ASP A 328 -9.56 -9.55 13.71
C ASP A 328 -8.49 -10.33 14.50
N ASP A 329 -7.29 -9.75 14.63
CA ASP A 329 -6.17 -10.39 15.34
C ASP A 329 -6.43 -10.59 16.86
N GLN A 330 -7.51 -10.00 17.40
CA GLN A 330 -7.98 -10.18 18.77
C GLN A 330 -9.17 -11.15 18.87
N GLY A 331 -9.65 -11.70 17.75
CA GLY A 331 -10.78 -12.62 17.70
C GLY A 331 -12.16 -11.94 17.64
N VAL A 332 -12.20 -10.60 17.55
CA VAL A 332 -13.43 -9.81 17.46
C VAL A 332 -13.94 -9.84 16.03
N ASP A 333 -15.26 -9.98 15.88
CA ASP A 333 -15.89 -9.91 14.57
C ASP A 333 -15.83 -8.47 14.03
N ALA A 334 -15.24 -8.32 12.85
CA ALA A 334 -14.99 -7.04 12.22
C ALA A 334 -15.28 -7.07 10.72
N PHE A 335 -15.73 -5.93 10.19
CA PHE A 335 -15.80 -5.71 8.75
C PHE A 335 -14.46 -5.20 8.23
N SER A 336 -14.02 -5.74 7.10
CA SER A 336 -12.92 -5.14 6.32
C SER A 336 -13.44 -3.88 5.61
N LEU A 337 -12.58 -2.87 5.48
CA LEU A 337 -12.89 -1.63 4.77
C LEU A 337 -12.36 -1.65 3.34
N MET A 338 -13.14 -1.06 2.44
CA MET A 338 -12.65 -0.64 1.13
C MET A 338 -11.49 0.36 1.29
N PRO A 339 -10.62 0.55 0.28
CA PRO A 339 -9.51 1.49 0.40
C PRO A 339 -9.88 2.96 0.67
N PRO A 340 -10.92 3.54 0.04
CA PRO A 340 -11.23 4.97 0.22
C PRO A 340 -11.47 5.45 1.65
N PRO A 341 -12.27 4.78 2.52
CA PRO A 341 -12.44 5.22 3.92
C PRO A 341 -11.11 5.24 4.71
N VAL A 342 -10.18 4.33 4.41
CA VAL A 342 -8.84 4.34 5.02
C VAL A 342 -8.02 5.54 4.54
N VAL A 343 -8.17 5.93 3.28
CA VAL A 343 -7.50 7.11 2.71
C VAL A 343 -8.13 8.41 3.23
N VAL A 344 -9.43 8.45 3.50
CA VAL A 344 -10.07 9.58 4.21
C VAL A 344 -9.40 9.77 5.58
N ALA A 345 -9.25 8.70 6.35
CA ALA A 345 -8.56 8.75 7.65
C ALA A 345 -7.10 9.22 7.52
N LEU A 346 -6.38 8.76 6.48
CA LEU A 346 -5.02 9.20 6.17
C LEU A 346 -4.95 10.70 5.90
N ILE A 347 -5.83 11.22 5.04
CA ILE A 347 -5.87 12.65 4.67
C ILE A 347 -6.13 13.51 5.92
N LYS A 348 -7.12 13.15 6.75
CA LYS A 348 -7.46 13.92 7.95
C LYS A 348 -6.32 13.95 8.96
N GLN A 349 -5.74 12.79 9.25
CA GLN A 349 -4.62 12.71 10.19
C GLN A 349 -3.36 13.39 9.64
N LEU A 350 -3.11 13.37 8.33
CA LEU A 350 -1.99 14.11 7.73
C LEU A 350 -2.12 15.63 7.94
N VAL A 351 -3.31 16.18 7.71
CA VAL A 351 -3.58 17.60 8.00
C VAL A 351 -3.32 17.93 9.46
N GLU A 352 -3.77 17.07 10.38
CA GLU A 352 -3.55 17.24 11.82
C GLU A 352 -2.06 17.22 12.19
N VAL A 353 -1.30 16.19 11.77
CA VAL A 353 0.12 16.05 12.15
C VAL A 353 1.03 17.07 11.48
N LEU A 354 0.63 17.61 10.33
CA LEU A 354 1.34 18.70 9.64
C LEU A 354 0.92 20.10 10.16
N GLY A 355 -0.10 20.18 11.02
CA GLY A 355 -0.57 21.44 11.61
C GLY A 355 -1.26 22.38 10.63
N LEU A 356 -2.04 21.84 9.68
CA LEU A 356 -2.68 22.60 8.58
C LEU A 356 -4.13 23.00 8.85
#